data_AF-A0A1H0LXB0-F1
#
_entry.id   AF-A0A1H0LXB0-F1
#
_cell.length_a   1.000
_cell.length_b   1.000
_cell.length_c   1.000
_cell.angle_alpha   90.00
_cell.angle_beta   90.00
_cell.angle_gamma   90.00
#
_symmetry.space_group_name_H-M   'P 1'
#
loop_
_entity.id
_entity.type
_entity.pdbx_description
1 polymer ?
#
loop_
_entity_poly.entity_id
_entity_poly.type
_entity_poly.pdbx_seq_one_letter_code
_entity_poly.pdbx_strand_id
1 'polypeptide(L)'
;MLGIILSSLPHIFIGALIASIIMVNDNGSFQNKIRTFVFCSVVVMSPDVLKVLGVLSSHALWLCPVLGMFFSITYVYITKGVNFFIYWIKLSTIILIGHLFIDFIGNGARLLYPFVKEEFIFSIVSKLDFIFIMFLALFMVVVLITPKKKGTAFVCLMIILMYFSSLTVSKIQLEYSLKEKYKSEDIVLLLSYPNESFHWSYQVRTTNMIVTGRSPVFSGEINVETKREF
;
A
#
# COMPACT_ATOMS: atom_id res chain seq x y z
N MET A 1 -9.45 -13.25 12.80
CA MET A 1 -8.63 -13.95 11.78
C MET A 1 -8.97 -13.50 10.35
N LEU A 2 -10.25 -13.53 9.93
CA LEU A 2 -10.68 -13.13 8.57
C LEU A 2 -10.22 -11.71 8.16
N GLY A 3 -10.38 -10.72 9.05
CA GLY A 3 -9.97 -9.33 8.75
C GLY A 3 -8.48 -9.14 8.52
N ILE A 4 -7.63 -9.94 9.18
CA ILE A 4 -6.16 -9.90 8.98
C ILE A 4 -5.83 -10.42 7.59
N ILE A 5 -6.42 -11.55 7.20
CA ILE A 5 -6.24 -12.17 5.88
C ILE A 5 -6.68 -11.19 4.80
N LEU A 6 -7.88 -10.61 4.91
CA LEU A 6 -8.38 -9.67 3.90
C LEU A 6 -7.48 -8.45 3.76
N SER A 7 -7.01 -7.90 4.88
CA SER A 7 -6.09 -6.76 4.87
C SER A 7 -4.70 -7.06 4.31
N SER A 8 -4.35 -8.34 4.20
CA SER A 8 -3.08 -8.80 3.64
C SER A 8 -3.16 -9.00 2.12
N LEU A 9 -4.37 -9.10 1.56
CA LEU A 9 -4.56 -9.35 0.12
C LEU A 9 -3.95 -8.26 -0.78
N PRO A 10 -4.10 -6.95 -0.49
CA PRO A 10 -3.45 -5.91 -1.29
C PRO A 10 -1.94 -6.09 -1.38
N HIS A 11 -1.29 -6.41 -0.25
CA HIS A 11 0.15 -6.66 -0.18
C HIS A 11 0.55 -7.85 -1.06
N ILE A 12 -0.17 -8.96 -0.93
CA ILE A 12 0.07 -10.17 -1.74
C ILE A 12 -0.07 -9.88 -3.23
N PHE A 13 -1.14 -9.22 -3.66
CA PHE A 13 -1.40 -8.96 -5.07
C PHE A 13 -0.42 -7.96 -5.67
N ILE A 14 -0.11 -6.86 -4.98
CA ILE A 14 0.88 -5.89 -5.46
C ILE A 14 2.28 -6.49 -5.47
N GLY A 15 2.63 -7.23 -4.42
CA GLY A 15 3.86 -8.00 -4.35
C GLY A 15 4.03 -8.94 -5.54
N ALA A 16 2.98 -9.67 -5.89
CA ALA A 16 3.00 -10.58 -7.03
C ALA A 16 3.02 -9.85 -8.38
N LEU A 17 2.32 -8.72 -8.55
CA LEU A 17 2.43 -7.88 -9.74
C LEU A 17 3.88 -7.39 -9.95
N ILE A 18 4.53 -6.90 -8.91
CA ILE A 18 5.92 -6.43 -8.99
C ILE A 18 6.87 -7.60 -9.26
N ALA A 19 6.66 -8.74 -8.60
CA ALA A 19 7.42 -9.96 -8.86
C ALA A 19 7.29 -10.42 -10.31
N SER A 20 6.11 -10.26 -10.93
CA SER A 20 5.93 -10.62 -12.35
C SER A 20 6.78 -9.76 -13.29
N ILE A 21 7.02 -8.49 -12.93
CA ILE A 21 7.86 -7.57 -13.71
C ILE A 21 9.34 -7.91 -13.53
N ILE A 22 9.79 -8.10 -12.27
CA ILE A 22 11.23 -8.13 -11.96
C ILE A 22 11.82 -9.54 -11.80
N MET A 23 11.02 -10.54 -11.38
CA MET A 23 11.48 -11.91 -11.09
C MET A 23 11.08 -12.90 -12.18
N VAL A 24 9.86 -12.82 -12.69
CA VAL A 24 9.32 -13.82 -13.61
C VAL A 24 9.98 -13.73 -14.98
N ASN A 25 10.42 -14.86 -15.52
CA ASN A 25 10.84 -14.97 -16.92
C ASN A 25 9.64 -15.35 -17.80
N ASP A 26 9.39 -14.58 -18.86
CA ASP A 26 8.28 -14.83 -19.80
C ASP A 26 8.38 -16.21 -20.45
N ASN A 27 9.61 -16.68 -20.72
CA ASN A 27 9.88 -17.99 -21.32
C ASN A 27 9.92 -19.15 -20.29
N GLY A 28 9.72 -18.86 -19.00
CA GLY A 28 9.73 -19.88 -17.95
C GLY A 28 8.48 -20.76 -17.93
N SER A 29 8.62 -21.99 -17.41
CA SER A 29 7.48 -22.90 -17.19
C SER A 29 6.44 -22.30 -16.23
N PHE A 30 5.17 -22.65 -16.41
CA PHE A 30 4.08 -22.18 -15.55
C PHE A 30 4.32 -22.51 -14.07
N GLN A 31 4.85 -23.70 -13.77
CA GLN A 31 5.17 -24.12 -12.41
C GLN A 31 6.23 -23.23 -11.75
N ASN A 32 7.28 -22.82 -12.48
CA ASN A 32 8.30 -21.91 -11.97
C ASN A 32 7.72 -20.52 -11.68
N LYS A 33 6.78 -20.07 -12.51
CA LYS A 33 6.07 -18.80 -12.32
C LYS A 33 5.24 -18.82 -11.03
N ILE A 34 4.43 -19.86 -10.84
CA ILE A 34 3.64 -20.03 -9.61
C ILE A 34 4.53 -20.12 -8.36
N ARG A 35 5.62 -20.91 -8.40
CA ARG A 35 6.59 -20.97 -7.29
C ARG A 35 7.17 -19.60 -6.95
N THR A 36 7.52 -18.81 -7.96
CA THR A 36 8.04 -17.46 -7.77
C THR A 36 7.00 -16.55 -7.12
N PHE A 37 5.73 -16.60 -7.56
CA PHE A 37 4.67 -15.81 -6.96
C PHE A 37 4.42 -16.19 -5.51
N VAL A 38 4.27 -17.48 -5.22
CA VAL A 38 4.06 -17.97 -3.85
C VAL A 38 5.21 -17.54 -2.94
N PHE A 39 6.46 -17.68 -3.39
CA PHE A 39 7.63 -17.23 -2.64
C PHE A 39 7.58 -15.73 -2.38
N CYS A 40 7.32 -14.91 -3.40
CA CYS A 40 7.26 -13.45 -3.25
C CYS A 40 6.11 -13.00 -2.35
N SER A 41 4.97 -13.70 -2.36
CA SER A 41 3.87 -13.43 -1.42
C SER A 41 4.31 -13.64 0.04
N VAL A 42 5.06 -14.72 0.32
CA VAL A 42 5.62 -14.95 1.67
C VAL A 42 6.62 -13.86 2.05
N VAL A 43 7.48 -13.46 1.11
CA VAL A 43 8.46 -12.38 1.31
C VAL A 43 7.77 -11.07 1.67
N VAL A 44 6.73 -10.69 0.93
CA VAL A 44 5.97 -9.46 1.19
C VAL A 44 5.25 -9.51 2.52
N MET A 45 4.71 -10.66 2.92
CA MET A 45 4.03 -10.80 4.22
C MET A 45 4.98 -10.83 5.43
N SER A 46 6.29 -10.96 5.21
CA SER A 46 7.26 -11.13 6.29
C SER A 46 7.28 -9.99 7.33
N PRO A 47 7.13 -8.70 6.97
CA PRO A 47 7.07 -7.64 7.97
C PRO A 47 5.86 -7.75 8.90
N ASP A 48 4.71 -8.16 8.38
CA ASP A 48 3.50 -8.40 9.18
C ASP A 48 3.66 -9.58 10.12
N VAL A 49 4.27 -10.68 9.65
CA VAL A 49 4.58 -11.82 10.52
C VAL A 49 5.49 -11.39 11.66
N LEU A 50 6.53 -10.61 11.37
CA LEU A 50 7.43 -10.07 12.40
C LEU A 50 6.72 -9.13 13.37
N LYS A 51 5.76 -8.33 12.90
CA LYS A 51 4.93 -7.46 13.75
C LYS A 51 4.07 -8.28 14.71
N VAL A 52 3.46 -9.38 14.23
CA VAL A 52 2.70 -10.31 15.09
C VAL A 52 3.58 -10.95 16.15
N LEU A 53 4.86 -11.18 15.85
CA LEU A 53 5.87 -11.68 16.80
C LEU A 53 6.43 -10.59 17.75
N GLY A 54 5.95 -9.35 17.66
CA GLY A 54 6.34 -8.25 18.54
C GLY A 54 7.52 -7.40 18.05
N VAL A 55 8.02 -7.62 16.83
CA VAL A 55 9.10 -6.82 16.25
C VAL A 55 8.53 -5.54 15.64
N LEU A 56 8.45 -4.48 16.44
CA LEU A 56 7.90 -3.18 16.03
C LEU A 56 8.67 -2.51 14.89
N SER A 57 9.95 -2.82 14.73
CA SER A 57 10.78 -2.32 13.63
C SER A 57 10.49 -2.97 12.28
N SER A 58 9.53 -3.90 12.20
CA SER A 58 9.25 -4.61 10.96
C SER A 58 8.79 -3.71 9.82
N HIS A 59 8.17 -2.58 10.15
CA HIS A 59 7.70 -1.58 9.19
C HIS A 59 8.70 -0.41 9.02
N ALA A 60 9.97 -0.63 9.38
CA ALA A 60 11.02 0.35 9.17
C ALA A 60 11.70 0.14 7.81
N LEU A 61 12.06 1.24 7.14
CA LEU A 61 12.64 1.22 5.81
C LEU A 61 13.96 0.43 5.74
N TRP A 62 14.78 0.54 6.78
CA TRP A 62 16.08 -0.15 6.85
C TRP A 62 15.95 -1.67 7.00
N LEU A 63 14.80 -2.18 7.45
CA LEU A 63 14.59 -3.62 7.58
C LEU A 63 14.27 -4.29 6.23
N CYS A 64 13.77 -3.54 5.25
CA CYS A 64 13.53 -4.05 3.90
C CYS A 64 14.77 -4.71 3.27
N PRO A 65 15.97 -4.07 3.23
CA PRO A 65 17.17 -4.71 2.71
C PRO A 65 17.68 -5.86 3.57
N VAL A 66 17.45 -5.86 4.90
CA VAL A 66 17.84 -6.95 5.80
C VAL A 66 17.01 -8.20 5.51
N LEU A 67 15.68 -8.06 5.41
CA LEU A 67 14.79 -9.16 5.02
C LEU A 67 15.05 -9.61 3.59
N GLY A 68 15.27 -8.66 2.68
CA GLY A 68 15.66 -8.95 1.30
C GLY A 68 16.93 -9.82 1.24
N MET A 69 17.89 -9.59 2.14
CA MET A 69 19.13 -10.37 2.24
C MET A 69 18.83 -11.81 2.68
N PHE A 70 18.04 -11.98 3.73
CA PHE A 70 17.64 -13.30 4.22
C PHE A 70 16.91 -14.13 3.15
N PHE A 71 15.94 -13.50 2.48
CA PHE A 71 15.18 -14.17 1.43
C PHE A 71 15.97 -14.40 0.15
N SER A 72 16.95 -13.55 -0.19
CA SER A 72 17.79 -13.78 -1.36
C SER A 72 18.73 -14.97 -1.19
N ILE A 73 19.29 -15.19 0.01
CA ILE A 73 20.05 -16.42 0.33
C ILE A 73 19.17 -17.64 0.08
N THR A 74 17.97 -17.63 0.66
CA THR A 74 17.00 -18.74 0.56
C THR A 74 16.59 -18.98 -0.90
N TYR A 75 16.29 -17.91 -1.63
CA TYR A 75 15.87 -18.01 -3.03
C TYR A 75 16.98 -18.55 -3.93
N VAL A 76 18.21 -18.05 -3.77
CA VAL A 76 19.39 -18.52 -4.52
C VAL A 76 19.64 -20.00 -4.25
N TYR A 77 19.55 -20.42 -3.00
CA TYR A 77 19.71 -21.82 -2.61
C TYR A 77 18.66 -22.73 -3.28
N ILE A 78 17.39 -22.34 -3.25
CA ILE A 78 16.28 -23.12 -3.84
C ILE A 78 16.38 -23.16 -5.36
N THR A 79 16.73 -22.04 -5.99
CA THR A 79 16.73 -21.92 -7.46
C THR A 79 18.08 -22.23 -8.11
N LYS A 80 19.12 -22.50 -7.32
CA LYS A 80 20.52 -22.64 -7.77
C LYS A 80 20.97 -21.43 -8.60
N GLY A 81 20.52 -20.24 -8.22
CA GLY A 81 20.84 -18.99 -8.89
C GLY A 81 22.31 -18.60 -8.71
N VAL A 82 22.86 -17.85 -9.67
CA VAL A 82 24.30 -17.51 -9.64
C VAL A 82 24.57 -16.14 -9.01
N ASN A 83 23.58 -15.23 -8.99
CA ASN A 83 23.81 -13.84 -8.60
C ASN A 83 22.95 -13.41 -7.41
N PHE A 84 23.50 -13.62 -6.22
CA PHE A 84 22.91 -13.22 -4.94
C PHE A 84 22.55 -11.74 -4.88
N PHE A 85 23.46 -10.87 -5.33
CA PHE A 85 23.29 -9.41 -5.23
C PHE A 85 22.08 -8.91 -6.02
N ILE A 86 21.85 -9.47 -7.22
CA ILE A 86 20.67 -9.15 -8.02
C ILE A 86 19.38 -9.56 -7.31
N TYR A 87 19.33 -10.75 -6.71
CA TYR A 87 18.14 -11.20 -5.98
C TYR A 87 17.91 -10.41 -4.69
N TRP A 88 18.98 -10.01 -4.01
CA TRP A 88 18.91 -9.14 -2.86
C TRP A 88 18.20 -7.82 -3.19
N ILE A 89 18.64 -7.13 -4.26
CA ILE A 89 17.99 -5.89 -4.71
C ILE A 89 16.53 -6.15 -5.07
N LYS A 90 16.24 -7.17 -5.90
CA LYS A 90 14.88 -7.46 -6.35
C LYS A 90 13.92 -7.73 -5.19
N LEU A 91 14.32 -8.58 -4.24
CA LEU A 91 13.47 -8.93 -3.09
C LEU A 91 13.33 -7.76 -2.12
N SER A 92 14.38 -6.96 -1.93
CA SER A 92 14.28 -5.71 -1.15
C SER A 92 13.27 -4.75 -1.77
N THR A 93 13.29 -4.58 -3.09
CA THR A 93 12.31 -3.76 -3.82
C THR A 93 10.89 -4.30 -3.70
N ILE A 94 10.72 -5.63 -3.77
CA ILE A 94 9.41 -6.28 -3.59
C ILE A 94 8.87 -6.00 -2.18
N ILE A 95 9.68 -6.09 -1.13
CA ILE A 95 9.24 -5.78 0.23
C ILE A 95 8.93 -4.29 0.36
N LEU A 96 9.81 -3.42 -0.16
CA LEU A 96 9.63 -1.98 -0.09
C LEU A 96 8.30 -1.53 -0.70
N ILE A 97 8.01 -1.98 -1.92
CA ILE A 97 6.82 -1.51 -2.63
C ILE A 97 5.59 -2.37 -2.28
N GLY A 98 5.75 -3.69 -2.20
CA GLY A 98 4.65 -4.62 -1.95
C GLY A 98 4.16 -4.63 -0.50
N HIS A 99 5.02 -4.30 0.47
CA HIS A 99 4.66 -4.17 1.88
C HIS A 99 4.60 -2.70 2.30
N LEU A 100 5.77 -2.06 2.37
CA LEU A 100 5.92 -0.80 3.10
C LEU A 100 5.19 0.37 2.44
N PHE A 101 5.24 0.47 1.11
CA PHE A 101 4.51 1.50 0.37
C PHE A 101 2.99 1.33 0.50
N ILE A 102 2.49 0.10 0.47
CA ILE A 102 1.05 -0.19 0.61
C ILE A 102 0.56 0.14 2.01
N ASP A 103 1.34 -0.21 3.04
CA ASP A 103 1.02 0.22 4.40
C ASP A 103 1.07 1.75 4.53
N PHE A 104 2.07 2.43 3.97
CA PHE A 104 2.17 3.88 4.03
C PHE A 104 0.93 4.59 3.45
N ILE A 105 0.40 4.12 2.31
CA ILE A 105 -0.79 4.69 1.67
C ILE A 105 -2.12 4.18 2.25
N GLY A 106 -2.10 3.15 3.11
CA GLY A 106 -3.29 2.51 3.66
C GLY A 106 -3.47 2.73 5.15
N ASN A 107 -2.51 2.24 5.94
CA ASN A 107 -2.54 2.20 7.41
C ASN A 107 -1.59 3.20 8.08
N GLY A 108 -0.69 3.81 7.29
CA GLY A 108 0.51 4.48 7.79
C GLY A 108 1.65 3.50 8.08
N ALA A 109 2.88 4.02 8.11
CA ALA A 109 4.08 3.22 8.32
C ALA A 109 5.11 3.94 9.21
N ARG A 110 5.83 3.19 10.04
CA ARG A 110 6.92 3.70 10.89
C ARG A 110 8.25 3.68 10.14
N LEU A 111 8.31 4.42 9.05
CA LEU A 111 9.41 4.38 8.07
C LEU A 111 10.80 4.55 8.70
N LEU A 112 10.91 5.42 9.72
CA LEU A 112 12.18 5.81 10.34
C LEU A 112 12.39 5.24 11.75
N TYR A 113 11.64 4.22 12.15
CA TYR A 113 11.84 3.56 13.45
C TYR A 113 13.21 2.86 13.52
N PRO A 114 13.94 2.90 14.66
CA PRO A 114 13.54 3.43 15.97
C PRO A 114 13.85 4.92 16.21
N PHE A 115 14.41 5.63 15.24
CA PHE A 115 14.81 7.04 15.39
C PHE A 115 13.61 7.97 15.54
N VAL A 116 12.54 7.68 14.80
CA VAL A 116 11.24 8.37 14.87
C VAL A 116 10.19 7.34 15.27
N LYS A 117 9.42 7.62 16.33
CA LYS A 117 8.44 6.68 16.89
C LYS A 117 7.05 6.87 16.28
N GLU A 118 6.84 8.02 15.65
CA GLU A 118 5.62 8.45 15.00
C GLU A 118 5.35 7.63 13.73
N GLU A 119 4.07 7.42 13.45
CA GLU A 119 3.60 6.80 12.21
C GLU A 119 3.39 7.88 11.16
N PHE A 120 3.98 7.69 9.99
CA PHE A 120 3.71 8.53 8.84
C PHE A 120 2.43 8.04 8.19
N ILE A 121 1.38 8.86 8.25
CA ILE A 121 0.04 8.50 7.77
C ILE A 121 -0.28 9.30 6.51
N PHE A 122 -0.38 8.60 5.38
CA PHE A 122 -0.93 9.18 4.15
C PHE A 122 -2.01 8.26 3.59
N SER A 123 -3.02 7.98 4.42
CA SER A 123 -4.11 7.07 4.05
C SER A 123 -4.92 7.65 2.88
N ILE A 124 -4.81 7.00 1.72
CA ILE A 124 -5.58 7.30 0.51
C ILE A 124 -6.48 6.13 0.11
N VAL A 125 -6.17 4.91 0.55
CA VAL A 125 -6.98 3.71 0.29
C VAL A 125 -7.31 3.02 1.60
N SER A 126 -8.56 2.61 1.77
CA SER A 126 -8.96 1.87 2.97
C SER A 126 -8.40 0.45 2.94
N LYS A 127 -8.02 -0.06 4.11
CA LYS A 127 -7.48 -1.41 4.30
C LYS A 127 -8.39 -2.52 3.74
N LEU A 128 -9.70 -2.27 3.76
CA LEU A 128 -10.75 -3.19 3.31
C LEU A 128 -11.53 -2.60 2.13
N ASP A 129 -10.86 -1.85 1.26
CA ASP A 129 -11.45 -1.43 0.00
C ASP A 129 -11.64 -2.63 -0.94
N PHE A 130 -12.84 -3.21 -0.91
CA PHE A 130 -13.22 -4.36 -1.71
C PHE A 130 -13.08 -4.11 -3.22
N ILE A 131 -13.36 -2.89 -3.67
CA ILE A 131 -13.26 -2.54 -5.09
C ILE A 131 -11.80 -2.59 -5.51
N PHE A 132 -10.92 -1.98 -4.72
CA PHE A 132 -9.49 -2.02 -4.96
C PHE A 132 -8.94 -3.45 -4.94
N ILE A 133 -9.31 -4.26 -3.94
CA ILE A 133 -8.91 -5.69 -3.87
C ILE A 133 -9.40 -6.47 -5.09
N MET A 134 -10.63 -6.23 -5.55
CA MET A 134 -11.19 -6.88 -6.73
C MET A 134 -10.41 -6.52 -8.00
N PHE A 135 -10.04 -5.25 -8.19
CA PHE A 135 -9.20 -4.83 -9.31
C PHE A 135 -7.82 -5.48 -9.28
N LEU A 136 -7.19 -5.56 -8.11
CA LEU A 136 -5.91 -6.25 -7.95
C LEU A 136 -6.01 -7.74 -8.29
N ALA A 137 -7.07 -8.41 -7.83
CA ALA A 137 -7.32 -9.82 -8.15
C ALA A 137 -7.53 -10.02 -9.67
N LEU A 138 -8.30 -9.13 -10.31
CA LEU A 138 -8.50 -9.16 -11.77
C LEU A 138 -7.19 -8.98 -12.53
N PHE A 139 -6.37 -8.00 -12.16
CA PHE A 139 -5.05 -7.78 -12.76
C PHE A 139 -4.14 -8.98 -12.60
N MET A 140 -4.16 -9.63 -11.44
CA MET A 140 -3.40 -10.86 -11.21
C MET A 140 -3.85 -12.00 -12.13
N VAL A 141 -5.16 -12.20 -12.33
CA VAL A 141 -5.68 -13.18 -13.28
C VAL A 141 -5.23 -12.86 -14.70
N VAL A 142 -5.35 -11.60 -15.12
CA VAL A 142 -4.95 -11.13 -16.45
C VAL A 142 -3.45 -11.38 -16.70
N VAL A 143 -2.58 -11.07 -15.74
CA VAL A 143 -1.13 -11.34 -15.82
C VAL A 143 -0.81 -12.83 -15.89
N LEU A 144 -1.61 -13.68 -15.25
CA LEU A 144 -1.38 -15.13 -15.24
C LEU A 144 -1.72 -15.79 -16.59
N ILE A 145 -2.80 -15.34 -17.24
CA ILE A 145 -3.31 -15.92 -18.50
C ILE A 145 -2.62 -15.36 -19.74
N THR A 146 -2.07 -14.14 -19.69
CA THR A 146 -1.40 -13.56 -20.87
C THR A 146 0.00 -14.15 -21.09
N PRO A 147 0.46 -14.27 -22.34
CA PRO A 147 1.80 -14.76 -22.65
C PRO A 147 2.89 -13.73 -22.30
N LYS A 148 2.62 -12.43 -22.49
CA LYS A 148 3.55 -11.31 -22.24
C LYS A 148 3.40 -10.77 -20.80
N LYS A 149 3.72 -11.58 -19.81
CA LYS A 149 3.41 -11.32 -18.39
C LYS A 149 4.01 -10.01 -17.89
N LYS A 150 5.28 -9.74 -18.20
CA LYS A 150 5.95 -8.50 -17.80
C LYS A 150 5.26 -7.25 -18.34
N GLY A 151 4.97 -7.25 -19.64
CA GLY A 151 4.32 -6.12 -20.30
C GLY A 151 2.91 -5.88 -19.75
N THR A 152 2.12 -6.95 -19.61
CA THR A 152 0.79 -6.89 -19.00
C THR A 152 0.84 -6.36 -17.57
N ALA A 153 1.75 -6.87 -16.75
CA ALA A 153 1.87 -6.44 -15.36
C ALA A 153 2.32 -4.99 -15.22
N PHE A 154 3.20 -4.53 -16.10
CA PHE A 154 3.59 -3.12 -16.16
C PHE A 154 2.39 -2.22 -16.48
N VAL A 155 1.55 -2.61 -17.44
CA VAL A 155 0.30 -1.88 -17.75
C VAL A 155 -0.64 -1.87 -16.54
N CYS A 156 -0.85 -3.00 -15.88
CA CYS A 156 -1.66 -3.07 -14.66
C CYS A 156 -1.11 -2.16 -13.56
N LEU A 157 0.21 -2.13 -13.37
CA LEU A 157 0.87 -1.26 -12.40
C LEU A 157 0.67 0.23 -12.74
N MET A 158 0.76 0.61 -14.02
CA MET A 158 0.48 1.98 -14.45
C MET A 158 -0.96 2.40 -14.15
N ILE A 159 -1.94 1.50 -14.35
CA ILE A 159 -3.34 1.78 -14.01
C ILE A 159 -3.50 2.00 -12.50
N ILE A 160 -2.85 1.17 -11.66
CA ILE A 160 -2.86 1.35 -10.19
C ILE A 160 -2.24 2.69 -9.81
N LEU A 161 -1.11 3.06 -10.40
CA LEU A 161 -0.44 4.34 -10.13
C LEU A 161 -1.30 5.54 -10.55
N MET A 162 -2.00 5.47 -11.68
CA MET A 162 -2.95 6.50 -12.10
C MET A 162 -4.11 6.62 -11.09
N TYR A 163 -4.64 5.49 -10.62
CA TYR A 163 -5.68 5.48 -9.59
C TYR A 163 -5.21 6.14 -8.28
N PHE A 164 -4.04 5.76 -7.76
CA PHE A 164 -3.48 6.38 -6.55
C PHE A 164 -3.17 7.87 -6.73
N SER A 165 -2.70 8.26 -7.91
CA SER A 165 -2.46 9.67 -8.23
C SER A 165 -3.75 10.48 -8.20
N SER A 166 -4.83 9.94 -8.79
CA SER A 166 -6.16 10.56 -8.75
C SER A 166 -6.69 10.72 -7.31
N LEU A 167 -6.57 9.67 -6.49
CA LEU A 167 -6.94 9.75 -5.07
C LEU A 167 -6.10 10.77 -4.30
N THR A 168 -4.80 10.83 -4.57
CA THR A 168 -3.88 11.79 -3.94
C THR A 168 -4.27 13.23 -4.27
N VAL A 169 -4.54 13.52 -5.55
CA VAL A 169 -4.99 14.85 -6.00
C VAL A 169 -6.33 15.22 -5.34
N SER A 170 -7.28 14.29 -5.33
CA SER A 170 -8.59 14.47 -4.68
C SER A 170 -8.46 14.77 -3.18
N LYS A 171 -7.61 14.03 -2.47
CA LYS A 171 -7.33 14.27 -1.05
C LYS A 171 -6.73 15.66 -0.82
N ILE A 172 -5.71 16.04 -1.59
CA ILE A 172 -5.07 17.36 -1.48
C ILE A 172 -6.08 18.48 -1.75
N GLN A 173 -6.94 18.32 -2.76
CA GLN A 173 -8.00 19.28 -3.08
C GLN A 173 -9.02 19.43 -1.94
N LEU A 174 -9.41 18.33 -1.30
CA LEU A 174 -10.29 18.37 -0.13
C LEU A 174 -9.63 19.11 1.04
N GLU A 175 -8.39 18.74 1.39
CA GLU A 175 -7.67 19.37 2.50
C GLU A 175 -7.44 20.87 2.25
N TYR A 176 -7.16 21.25 1.00
CA TYR A 176 -7.08 22.66 0.61
C TYR A 176 -8.43 23.38 0.77
N SER A 177 -9.51 22.80 0.28
CA SER A 177 -10.86 23.38 0.38
C SER A 177 -11.32 23.53 1.84
N LEU A 178 -10.99 22.57 2.71
CA LEU A 178 -11.26 22.65 4.14
C LEU A 178 -10.44 23.74 4.82
N LYS A 179 -9.15 23.87 4.48
CA LYS A 179 -8.28 24.94 5.01
C LYS A 179 -8.79 26.32 4.63
N GLU A 180 -9.25 26.51 3.40
CA GLU A 180 -9.79 27.80 2.96
C GLU A 180 -11.16 28.07 3.60
N LYS A 181 -12.04 27.06 3.71
CA LYS A 181 -13.37 27.19 4.34
C LYS A 181 -13.30 27.57 5.82
N TYR A 182 -12.34 27.02 6.56
CA TYR A 182 -12.16 27.26 8.01
C TYR A 182 -10.98 28.18 8.32
N LYS A 183 -10.48 28.95 7.35
CA LYS A 183 -9.30 29.81 7.49
C LYS A 183 -9.41 30.85 8.61
N SER A 184 -10.61 31.30 8.91
CA SER A 184 -10.90 32.25 10.01
C SER A 184 -10.92 31.61 11.39
N GLU A 185 -10.96 30.27 11.45
CA GLU A 185 -11.03 29.52 12.70
C GLU A 185 -9.73 28.72 12.86
N ASP A 186 -8.79 29.25 13.65
CA ASP A 186 -7.45 28.69 13.88
C ASP A 186 -7.45 27.15 13.95
N ILE A 187 -6.99 26.51 12.88
CA ILE A 187 -7.11 25.07 12.66
C ILE A 187 -6.00 24.36 13.45
N VAL A 188 -6.41 23.66 14.51
CA VAL A 188 -5.50 22.87 15.36
C VAL A 188 -5.21 21.50 14.75
N LEU A 189 -6.21 20.89 14.11
CA LEU A 189 -6.08 19.57 13.51
C LEU A 189 -6.99 19.45 12.28
N LEU A 190 -6.44 18.89 11.21
CA LEU A 190 -7.17 18.53 10.00
C LEU A 190 -6.79 17.11 9.61
N LEU A 191 -7.78 16.22 9.61
CA LEU A 191 -7.62 14.83 9.21
C LEU A 191 -8.55 14.54 8.04
N SER A 192 -8.03 13.85 7.03
CA SER A 192 -8.82 13.30 5.94
C SER A 192 -8.40 11.85 5.67
N TYR A 193 -9.38 10.96 5.52
CA TYR A 193 -9.17 9.53 5.38
C TYR A 193 -10.27 8.89 4.51
N PRO A 194 -9.96 7.81 3.79
CA PRO A 194 -10.95 7.14 2.94
C PRO A 194 -12.03 6.51 3.83
N ASN A 195 -13.30 6.76 3.51
CA ASN A 195 -14.44 6.16 4.20
C ASN A 195 -15.44 5.63 3.17
N GLU A 196 -15.68 4.33 3.21
CA GLU A 196 -16.45 3.61 2.18
C GLU A 196 -15.86 3.82 0.75
N SER A 197 -16.42 3.14 -0.24
CA SER A 197 -15.96 3.32 -1.62
C SER A 197 -16.30 4.73 -2.11
N PHE A 198 -15.30 5.44 -2.64
CA PHE A 198 -15.43 6.75 -3.30
C PHE A 198 -15.83 7.96 -2.44
N HIS A 199 -15.70 7.88 -1.11
CA HIS A 199 -15.86 9.04 -0.24
C HIS A 199 -14.63 9.23 0.66
N TRP A 200 -14.29 10.49 0.89
CA TRP A 200 -13.43 10.92 1.98
C TRP A 200 -14.30 11.20 3.19
N SER A 201 -13.82 10.84 4.37
CA SER A 201 -14.25 11.47 5.61
C SER A 201 -13.19 12.44 6.09
N TYR A 202 -13.64 13.47 6.79
CA TYR A 202 -12.75 14.46 7.35
C TYR A 202 -13.17 14.86 8.76
N GLN A 203 -12.18 15.33 9.51
CA GLN A 203 -12.36 15.99 10.80
C GLN A 203 -11.53 17.26 10.81
N VAL A 204 -12.18 18.39 11.06
CA VAL A 204 -11.53 19.67 11.32
C VAL A 204 -11.77 20.03 12.78
N ARG A 205 -10.69 20.26 13.53
CA ARG A 205 -10.76 20.77 14.89
C ARG A 205 -10.10 22.14 14.91
N THR A 206 -10.88 23.12 15.36
CA THR A 206 -10.42 24.48 15.62
C THR A 206 -10.34 24.69 17.13
N THR A 207 -9.93 25.87 17.57
CA THR A 207 -9.94 26.24 18.99
C THR A 207 -11.33 26.21 19.61
N ASN A 208 -12.38 26.44 18.82
CA ASN A 208 -13.75 26.65 19.30
C ASN A 208 -14.74 25.55 18.90
N MET A 209 -14.38 24.69 17.93
CA MET A 209 -15.30 23.66 17.45
C MET A 209 -14.62 22.45 16.82
N ILE A 210 -15.41 21.38 16.70
CA ILE A 210 -15.09 20.18 15.93
C ILE A 210 -16.15 20.03 14.82
N VAL A 211 -15.69 19.87 13.59
CA VAL A 211 -16.51 19.54 12.43
C VAL A 211 -16.11 18.18 11.89
N THR A 212 -17.08 17.32 11.63
CA THR A 212 -16.89 16.08 10.89
C THR A 212 -17.83 16.02 9.70
N GLY A 213 -17.39 15.35 8.65
CA GLY A 213 -18.24 15.17 7.47
C GLY A 213 -17.61 14.29 6.40
N ARG A 214 -18.25 14.29 5.23
CA ARG A 214 -17.83 13.50 4.07
C ARG A 214 -17.67 14.37 2.83
N SER A 215 -16.85 13.92 1.89
CA SER A 215 -16.72 14.51 0.57
C SER A 215 -16.61 13.40 -0.46
N PRO A 216 -17.43 13.40 -1.53
CA PRO A 216 -17.20 12.50 -2.64
C PRO A 216 -15.81 12.73 -3.23
N VAL A 217 -15.12 11.65 -3.63
CA VAL A 217 -13.76 11.71 -4.18
C VAL A 217 -13.68 12.58 -5.45
N PHE A 218 -14.74 12.64 -6.26
CA PHE A 218 -14.69 13.31 -7.57
C PHE A 218 -15.37 14.69 -7.62
N SER A 219 -16.13 15.10 -6.60
CA SER A 219 -16.83 16.40 -6.63
C SER A 219 -16.13 17.47 -5.78
N GLY A 220 -15.37 17.08 -4.75
CA GLY A 220 -14.78 18.02 -3.80
C GLY A 220 -15.83 18.76 -2.93
N GLU A 221 -17.08 18.32 -2.96
CA GLU A 221 -18.17 18.89 -2.16
C GLU A 221 -17.99 18.56 -0.68
N ILE A 222 -18.08 19.58 0.17
CA ILE A 222 -17.91 19.42 1.62
C ILE A 222 -19.29 19.25 2.27
N ASN A 223 -19.66 17.99 2.54
CA ASN A 223 -20.89 17.66 3.25
C ASN A 223 -20.59 17.57 4.75
N VAL A 224 -21.17 18.48 5.54
CA VAL A 224 -20.99 18.51 7.00
C VAL A 224 -22.02 17.60 7.64
N GLU A 225 -21.57 16.66 8.48
CA GLU A 225 -22.46 15.74 9.20
C GLU A 225 -22.67 16.16 10.65
N THR A 226 -21.62 16.66 11.31
CA THR A 226 -21.69 17.09 12.70
C THR A 226 -20.83 18.32 12.91
N LYS A 227 -21.37 19.28 13.65
CA LYS A 227 -20.66 20.45 14.16
C LYS A 227 -20.93 20.54 15.66
N ARG A 228 -19.87 20.58 16.46
CA ARG A 228 -19.94 20.71 17.92
C ARG A 228 -19.02 21.83 18.39
N GLU A 229 -19.59 22.79 19.08
CA GLU A 229 -18.87 23.90 19.71
C GLU A 229 -18.42 23.48 21.12
N PHE A 230 -17.30 24.04 21.58
CA PHE A 230 -16.75 23.80 22.92
C PHE A 230 -17.37 24.72 23.97
#